data_AF-A0A914BXW8-F1
#
_entry.id   AF-A0A914BXW8-F1
#
_cell.length_a   1.000
_cell.length_b   1.000
_cell.length_c   1.000
_cell.angle_alpha   90.00
_cell.angle_beta   90.00
_cell.angle_gamma   90.00
#
_symmetry.space_group_name_H-M   'P 1'
#
loop_
_entity.id
_entity.type
_entity.pdbx_description
1 polymer ?
#
loop_
_entity_poly.entity_id
_entity_poly.type
_entity_poly.pdbx_seq_one_letter_code
_entity_poly.pdbx_strand_id
1 'polypeptide(L)'
;MDQSENMDEFLRARGINWFKRQIFKLLKPTRVFEKSSEVNGTFNVKMLTPVKNIIWKNVPIGKEFEADTGEGMARILFEYVPETDKLIARHIHLDRSNENPDIIEYNIIGNDLVLRFEYNGVEAKRVFKKVD
;
A
#
# COMPACT_ATOMS: atom_id res chain seq x y z
N MET A 1 8.14 -5.94 -9.19
CA MET A 1 6.68 -5.99 -9.37
C MET A 1 6.45 -6.68 -10.68
N ASP A 2 5.78 -7.82 -10.65
CA ASP A 2 5.86 -8.79 -11.73
C ASP A 2 4.50 -9.05 -12.36
N GLN A 3 3.45 -9.06 -11.55
CA GLN A 3 2.09 -9.29 -12.00
C GLN A 3 1.13 -8.32 -11.33
N SER A 4 0.07 -7.96 -12.06
CA SER A 4 -0.97 -7.07 -11.60
C SER A 4 -2.30 -7.48 -12.22
N GLU A 5 -3.34 -7.61 -11.40
CA GLU A 5 -4.69 -7.98 -11.79
C GLU A 5 -5.65 -6.85 -11.38
N ASN A 6 -6.57 -6.48 -12.26
CA ASN A 6 -7.65 -5.50 -12.05
C ASN A 6 -7.31 -4.09 -11.52
N MET A 7 -6.04 -3.68 -11.52
CA MET A 7 -5.62 -2.40 -10.94
C MET A 7 -6.22 -1.16 -11.62
N ASP A 8 -6.54 -1.21 -12.92
CA ASP A 8 -7.14 -0.05 -13.61
C ASP A 8 -8.58 0.21 -13.14
N GLU A 9 -9.34 -0.86 -12.88
CA GLU A 9 -10.71 -0.76 -12.36
C GLU A 9 -10.69 -0.25 -10.93
N PHE A 10 -9.81 -0.79 -10.08
CA PHE A 10 -9.60 -0.29 -8.72
C PHE A 10 -9.25 1.21 -8.68
N LEU A 11 -8.30 1.64 -9.51
CA LEU A 11 -7.95 3.07 -9.58
C LEU A 11 -9.10 3.93 -10.12
N ARG A 12 -9.90 3.41 -11.06
CA ARG A 12 -11.09 4.10 -11.57
C ARG A 12 -12.16 4.24 -10.49
N ALA A 13 -12.39 3.20 -9.68
CA ALA A 13 -13.34 3.22 -8.56
C ALA A 13 -12.97 4.29 -7.52
N ARG A 14 -11.67 4.48 -7.28
CA ARG A 14 -11.10 5.56 -6.45
C ARG A 14 -11.20 6.96 -7.06
N GLY A 15 -11.79 7.11 -8.24
CA GLY A 15 -11.93 8.39 -8.94
C GLY A 15 -10.64 8.91 -9.57
N ILE A 16 -9.58 8.09 -9.69
CA ILE A 16 -8.33 8.51 -10.30
C ILE A 16 -8.53 8.71 -11.80
N ASN A 17 -8.16 9.88 -12.32
CA ASN A 17 -8.34 10.21 -13.74
C ASN A 17 -7.53 9.30 -14.69
N TRP A 18 -7.98 9.21 -15.93
CA TRP A 18 -7.44 8.27 -16.92
C TRP A 18 -5.92 8.41 -17.17
N PHE A 19 -5.42 9.65 -17.24
CA PHE A 19 -3.99 9.92 -17.46
C PHE A 19 -3.12 9.40 -16.32
N LYS A 20 -3.50 9.68 -15.06
CA LYS A 20 -2.79 9.15 -13.89
C LYS A 20 -2.79 7.62 -13.87
N ARG A 21 -3.92 6.99 -14.25
CA ARG A 21 -3.99 5.51 -14.33
C ARG A 21 -3.02 4.93 -15.35
N GLN A 22 -2.82 5.57 -16.51
CA GLN A 22 -1.82 5.09 -17.48
C GLN A 22 -0.40 5.16 -16.90
N ILE A 23 -0.06 6.23 -16.18
CA ILE A 23 1.23 6.34 -15.49
C ILE A 23 1.37 5.19 -14.46
N PHE A 24 0.35 4.92 -13.65
CA PHE A 24 0.37 3.83 -12.67
C PHE A 24 0.59 2.44 -13.27
N LYS A 25 0.15 2.20 -14.52
CA LYS A 25 0.39 0.93 -15.23
C LYS A 25 1.86 0.76 -15.64
N LEU A 26 2.53 1.86 -15.96
CA LEU A 26 3.93 1.87 -16.38
C LEU A 26 4.89 1.79 -15.18
N LEU A 27 4.46 2.24 -14.01
CA LEU A 27 5.26 2.22 -12.79
C LEU A 27 5.45 0.79 -12.28
N LYS A 28 6.71 0.40 -12.10
CA LYS A 28 7.13 -0.82 -11.40
C LYS A 28 7.75 -0.44 -10.05
N PRO A 29 6.95 -0.18 -9.01
CA PRO A 29 7.48 0.21 -7.72
C PRO A 29 8.24 -0.94 -7.07
N THR A 30 9.29 -0.60 -6.32
CA THR A 30 9.94 -1.50 -5.36
C THR A 30 9.44 -1.15 -3.97
N ARG A 31 9.01 -2.16 -3.22
CA ARG A 31 8.57 -2.00 -1.83
C ARG A 31 9.63 -2.56 -0.89
N VAL A 32 9.99 -1.77 0.10
CA VAL A 32 10.96 -2.16 1.12
C VAL A 32 10.32 -1.98 2.49
N PHE A 33 10.36 -3.05 3.28
CA PHE A 33 9.93 -3.07 4.66
C PHE A 33 11.15 -3.39 5.51
N GLU A 34 11.46 -2.51 6.46
CA GLU A 34 12.63 -2.62 7.33
C GLU A 34 12.18 -2.44 8.78
N LYS A 35 12.69 -3.27 9.69
CA LYS A 35 12.53 -2.99 11.12
C LYS A 35 13.19 -1.64 11.44
N SER A 36 12.51 -0.78 12.19
CA SER A 36 13.13 0.49 12.59
C SER A 36 14.24 0.24 13.61
N SER A 37 15.37 0.92 13.43
CA SER A 37 16.44 1.00 14.41
C SER A 37 16.26 2.16 15.39
N GLU A 38 15.37 3.11 15.08
CA GLU A 38 15.18 4.34 15.85
C GLU A 38 14.14 4.13 16.98
N VAL A 39 13.05 3.41 16.70
CA VAL A 39 11.94 3.21 17.66
C VAL A 39 11.53 1.74 17.72
N ASN A 40 11.62 1.15 18.91
CA ASN A 40 11.27 -0.26 19.15
C ASN A 40 9.80 -0.54 18.83
N GLY A 41 9.54 -1.69 18.19
CA GLY A 41 8.18 -2.10 17.83
C GLY A 41 7.60 -1.37 16.62
N THR A 42 8.42 -0.60 15.89
CA THR A 42 8.00 0.09 14.66
C THR A 42 8.80 -0.39 13.45
N PHE A 43 8.34 -0.03 12.25
CA PHE A 43 9.00 -0.37 11.00
C PHE A 43 9.04 0.82 10.05
N ASN A 44 9.91 0.77 9.05
CA ASN A 44 10.00 1.73 7.98
C ASN A 44 9.41 1.11 6.71
N VAL A 45 8.66 1.91 5.96
CA VAL A 45 8.10 1.53 4.65
C VAL A 45 8.68 2.46 3.60
N LYS A 46 9.26 1.89 2.55
CA LYS A 46 9.69 2.64 1.37
C LYS A 46 8.97 2.11 0.15
N MET A 47 8.34 3.01 -0.60
CA MET A 47 7.87 2.74 -1.95
C MET A 47 8.74 3.53 -2.91
N LEU A 48 9.64 2.82 -3.59
CA LEU A 48 10.59 3.40 -4.53
C LEU A 48 9.99 3.34 -5.93
N THR A 49 9.95 4.48 -6.61
CA THR A 49 9.45 4.57 -7.99
C THR A 49 10.41 5.43 -8.83
N PRO A 50 10.40 5.31 -10.16
CA PRO A 50 11.20 6.18 -11.02
C PRO A 50 10.84 7.68 -10.93
N VAL A 51 9.67 8.03 -10.37
CA VAL A 51 9.14 9.41 -10.38
C VAL A 51 9.27 10.08 -9.02
N LYS A 52 8.73 9.44 -7.97
CA LYS A 52 8.78 9.95 -6.59
C LYS A 52 8.88 8.76 -5.63
N ASN A 53 9.83 8.84 -4.71
CA ASN A 53 9.94 7.88 -3.61
C ASN A 53 9.07 8.33 -2.45
N ILE A 54 8.46 7.36 -1.78
CA ILE A 54 7.66 7.57 -0.58
C ILE A 54 8.33 6.82 0.55
N ILE A 55 8.59 7.51 1.65
CA ILE A 55 9.30 6.96 2.80
C ILE A 55 8.49 7.30 4.05
N TRP A 56 8.03 6.26 4.75
CA TRP A 56 7.42 6.37 6.07
C TRP A 56 8.37 5.77 7.08
N LYS A 57 8.70 6.55 8.11
CA LYS A 57 9.58 6.12 9.20
C LYS A 57 8.79 5.84 10.46
N ASN A 58 9.29 4.90 11.27
CA ASN A 58 8.77 4.61 12.61
C ASN A 58 7.26 4.32 12.64
N VAL A 59 6.78 3.62 11.61
CA VAL A 59 5.38 3.24 11.44
C VAL A 59 4.98 2.30 12.58
N PRO A 60 3.96 2.67 13.38
CA PRO A 60 3.46 1.81 14.44
C PRO A 60 2.55 0.71 13.88
N ILE A 61 2.53 -0.44 14.55
CA ILE A 61 1.52 -1.49 14.35
C ILE A 61 0.42 -1.28 15.41
N GLY A 62 -0.84 -1.40 15.00
CA GLY A 62 -2.02 -1.28 15.86
C GLY A 62 -2.37 0.16 16.27
N LYS A 63 -1.73 1.16 15.66
CA LYS A 63 -2.04 2.59 15.90
C LYS A 63 -2.12 3.35 14.58
N GLU A 64 -3.04 4.32 14.54
CA GLU A 64 -3.16 5.23 13.41
C GLU A 64 -1.99 6.23 13.38
N PHE A 65 -1.57 6.59 12.17
CA PHE A 65 -0.64 7.68 11.92
C PHE A 65 -1.01 8.38 10.61
N GLU A 66 -0.57 9.62 10.42
CA GLU A 66 -0.81 10.35 9.18
C GLU A 66 0.45 10.41 8.32
N ALA A 67 0.30 10.17 7.01
CA ALA A 67 1.42 10.22 6.08
C ALA A 67 0.99 10.56 4.64
N ASP A 68 1.94 11.09 3.86
CA ASP A 68 1.79 11.30 2.41
C ASP A 68 1.87 9.94 1.69
N THR A 69 0.81 9.59 0.98
CA THR A 69 0.69 8.36 0.16
C THR A 69 1.17 8.54 -1.28
N GLY A 70 1.61 9.74 -1.65
CA GLY A 70 1.96 10.15 -3.01
C GLY A 70 0.76 10.58 -3.82
N GLU A 71 -0.44 10.22 -3.39
CA GLU A 71 -1.71 10.72 -3.91
C GLU A 71 -2.31 11.84 -3.04
N GLY A 72 -1.79 12.02 -1.82
CA GLY A 72 -2.31 12.94 -0.80
C GLY A 72 -2.03 12.43 0.62
N MET A 73 -2.38 13.24 1.62
CA MET A 73 -2.29 12.84 3.03
C MET A 73 -3.40 11.84 3.37
N ALA A 74 -3.05 10.79 4.11
CA ALA A 74 -4.01 9.82 4.62
C ALA A 74 -3.72 9.49 6.08
N ARG A 75 -4.78 9.12 6.81
CA ARG A 75 -4.67 8.42 8.08
C ARG A 75 -4.58 6.92 7.80
N ILE A 76 -3.56 6.28 8.35
CA ILE A 76 -3.18 4.91 8.02
C ILE A 76 -3.09 4.09 9.31
N LEU A 77 -3.68 2.90 9.29
CA LEU A 77 -3.56 1.90 10.34
C LEU A 77 -3.02 0.60 9.76
N PHE A 78 -1.95 0.07 10.35
CA PHE A 78 -1.45 -1.28 10.07
C PHE A 78 -1.85 -2.23 11.20
N GLU A 79 -2.45 -3.36 10.85
CA GLU A 79 -2.85 -4.41 11.77
C GLU A 79 -2.30 -5.75 11.32
N TYR A 80 -1.64 -6.46 12.23
CA TYR A 80 -1.19 -7.81 11.98
C TYR A 80 -2.25 -8.79 12.48
N VAL A 81 -2.61 -9.77 11.64
CA VAL A 81 -3.62 -10.80 11.91
C VAL A 81 -2.89 -12.15 12.02
N PRO A 82 -2.55 -12.61 13.25
CA PRO A 82 -1.72 -13.80 13.46
C PRO A 82 -2.34 -15.09 12.89
N GLU A 83 -3.67 -15.20 12.89
CA GLU A 83 -4.39 -16.39 12.45
C GLU A 83 -4.21 -16.69 10.96
N THR A 84 -3.95 -15.65 10.17
CA THR A 84 -3.77 -15.75 8.71
C THR A 84 -2.38 -15.35 8.25
N ASP A 85 -1.50 -14.96 9.19
CA ASP A 85 -0.17 -14.40 8.94
C ASP A 85 -0.19 -13.24 7.92
N LYS A 86 -1.19 -12.36 8.04
CA LYS A 86 -1.38 -11.21 7.16
C LYS A 86 -1.15 -9.91 7.89
N LEU A 87 -0.64 -8.92 7.15
CA LEU A 87 -0.67 -7.53 7.56
C LEU A 87 -1.75 -6.80 6.75
N ILE A 88 -2.64 -6.09 7.41
CA ILE A 88 -3.72 -5.30 6.79
C ILE A 88 -3.39 -3.83 7.00
N ALA A 89 -3.42 -3.05 5.94
CA ALA A 89 -3.37 -1.59 6.01
C ALA A 89 -4.72 -1.00 5.63
N ARG A 90 -5.22 -0.07 6.44
CA ARG A 90 -6.43 0.70 6.17
C ARG A 90 -6.03 2.17 5.97
N HIS A 91 -6.36 2.73 4.81
CA HIS A 91 -6.00 4.11 4.44
C HIS A 91 -7.26 4.95 4.28
N ILE A 92 -7.43 5.96 5.13
CA ILE A 92 -8.50 6.97 5.00
C ILE A 92 -7.86 8.26 4.48
N HIS A 93 -8.16 8.61 3.24
CA HIS A 93 -7.61 9.79 2.58
C HIS A 93 -8.25 11.08 3.10
N LEU A 94 -7.44 12.00 3.62
CA LEU A 94 -7.92 13.22 4.30
C LEU A 94 -8.39 14.30 3.33
N ASP A 95 -8.03 14.18 2.06
CA ASP A 95 -8.38 15.10 0.98
C ASP A 95 -9.64 14.66 0.21
N ARG A 96 -10.17 13.47 0.50
CA ARG A 96 -11.41 12.96 -0.11
C ARG A 96 -12.60 13.31 0.77
N SER A 97 -13.73 13.64 0.13
CA SER A 97 -14.99 13.90 0.84
C SER A 97 -15.66 12.63 1.37
N ASN A 98 -15.20 11.44 0.96
CA ASN A 98 -15.64 10.16 1.51
C ASN A 98 -14.58 9.58 2.44
N GLU A 99 -15.02 9.01 3.55
CA GLU A 99 -14.15 8.37 4.55
C GLU A 99 -13.95 6.87 4.27
N ASN A 100 -14.37 6.38 3.10
CA ASN A 100 -14.26 4.96 2.77
C ASN A 100 -12.77 4.58 2.66
N PRO A 101 -12.31 3.61 3.46
CA PRO A 101 -10.91 3.26 3.47
C PRO A 101 -10.51 2.50 2.20
N ASP A 102 -9.30 2.75 1.70
CA ASP A 102 -8.63 1.76 0.86
C ASP A 102 -8.08 0.67 1.80
N ILE A 103 -8.42 -0.59 1.54
CA ILE A 103 -7.92 -1.74 2.31
C ILE A 103 -6.82 -2.42 1.48
N ILE A 104 -5.67 -2.65 2.11
CA ILE A 104 -4.53 -3.35 1.49
C ILE A 104 -4.13 -4.51 2.38
N GLU A 105 -4.34 -5.74 1.91
CA GLU A 105 -3.80 -6.93 2.56
C GLU A 105 -2.42 -7.26 1.98
N TYR A 106 -1.46 -7.51 2.88
CA TYR A 106 -0.11 -7.95 2.59
C TYR A 106 0.02 -9.41 3.04
N ASN A 107 0.42 -10.27 2.11
CA ASN A 107 0.62 -11.69 2.39
C ASN A 107 1.91 -12.17 1.73
N ILE A 108 2.71 -12.96 2.45
CA ILE A 108 3.91 -13.60 1.91
C ILE A 108 3.55 -15.04 1.53
N ILE A 109 3.59 -15.35 0.24
CA ILE A 109 3.31 -16.69 -0.28
C ILE A 109 4.59 -17.22 -0.92
N GLY A 110 5.24 -18.18 -0.25
CA GLY A 110 6.57 -18.63 -0.64
C GLY A 110 7.60 -17.52 -0.48
N ASN A 111 8.17 -17.04 -1.59
CA ASN A 111 9.12 -15.92 -1.61
C ASN A 111 8.54 -14.64 -2.24
N ASP A 112 7.24 -14.64 -2.54
CA ASP A 112 6.55 -13.53 -3.20
C ASP A 112 5.70 -12.77 -2.20
N LEU A 113 5.71 -11.44 -2.30
CA LEU A 113 4.78 -10.56 -1.61
C LEU A 113 3.54 -10.36 -2.51
N VAL A 114 2.39 -10.81 -2.03
CA VAL A 114 1.09 -10.64 -2.68
C VAL A 114 0.32 -9.55 -1.95
N LEU A 115 -0.03 -8.50 -2.68
CA LEU A 115 -0.91 -7.43 -2.23
C LEU A 115 -2.29 -7.61 -2.83
N ARG A 116 -3.33 -7.59 -1.98
CA ARG A 116 -4.73 -7.46 -2.39
C ARG A 116 -5.22 -6.09 -1.97
N PHE A 117 -5.80 -5.37 -2.91
CA PHE A 117 -6.37 -4.05 -2.73
C PHE A 117 -7.88 -4.17 -2.81
N GLU A 118 -8.60 -3.45 -1.96
CA GLU A 118 -10.05 -3.34 -1.99
C GLU A 118 -10.47 -1.88 -1.75
N TYR A 119 -11.42 -1.42 -2.56
CA TYR A 119 -12.10 -0.14 -2.36
C TYR A 119 -13.52 -0.23 -2.90
N ASN A 120 -14.52 -0.01 -2.04
CA ASN A 120 -15.95 -0.07 -2.38
C ASN A 120 -16.36 -1.37 -3.11
N GLY A 121 -15.83 -2.51 -2.68
CA GLY A 121 -16.08 -3.82 -3.26
C GLY A 121 -15.32 -4.11 -4.56
N VAL A 122 -14.52 -3.17 -5.07
CA VAL A 122 -13.65 -3.41 -6.22
C VAL A 122 -12.29 -3.90 -5.73
N GLU A 123 -11.92 -5.09 -6.16
CA GLU A 123 -10.67 -5.72 -5.78
C GLU A 123 -9.63 -5.67 -6.90
N ALA A 124 -8.36 -5.55 -6.50
CA ALA A 124 -7.21 -5.70 -7.37
C ALA A 124 -6.08 -6.42 -6.65
N LYS A 125 -5.11 -6.92 -7.42
CA LYS A 125 -3.98 -7.68 -6.87
C LYS A 125 -2.67 -7.28 -7.53
N ARG A 126 -1.59 -7.27 -6.75
CA ARG A 126 -0.22 -7.14 -7.26
C ARG A 126 0.69 -8.17 -6.62
N VAL A 127 1.58 -8.75 -7.42
CA VAL A 127 2.59 -9.71 -6.98
C VAL A 127 3.98 -9.10 -7.17
N PHE A 128 4.77 -9.14 -6.11
CA PHE A 128 6.14 -8.67 -6.08
C PHE A 128 7.06 -9.84 -5.75
N LYS A 129 8.05 -10.09 -6.60
CA LYS A 129 9.14 -10.97 -6.25
C LYS A 129 10.08 -10.27 -5.30
N LYS A 130 10.62 -11.03 -4.34
CA LYS A 130 11.73 -10.57 -3.51
C LYS A 130 12.92 -10.22 -4.41
N VAL A 131 13.51 -9.07 -4.15
CA VAL A 131 14.76 -8.64 -4.79
C VAL A 131 15.88 -9.03 -3.83
N ASP A 132 16.90 -9.70 -4.36
CA ASP A 132 18.12 -10.07 -3.61
C ASP A 132 19.06 -8.87 -3.43
#